data_AF-A0AA88XK25-F1
#
_entry.id   AF-A0AA88XK25-F1
#
_cell.length_a   1.000
_cell.length_b   1.000
_cell.length_c   1.000
_cell.angle_alpha   90.00
_cell.angle_beta   90.00
_cell.angle_gamma   90.00
#
_symmetry.space_group_name_H-M   'P 1'
#
loop_
_entity.id
_entity.type
_entity.pdbx_description
1 polymer ?
#
loop_
_entity_poly.entity_id
_entity_poly.type
_entity_poly.pdbx_seq_one_letter_code
_entity_poly.pdbx_strand_id
1 'polypeptide(L)'
;MGSEFLQSARGGDDGVQVFMLKKVAKYQMLDHLKAALVYSKVYHSYWSSNWEAVCRFFSVGDEVIRRVVFERRKLNAQNHTCTHMKVLGNHFKGSLVPPEKLRFDFADEKPVKPDEAEENLAILNKQIEDELDVFSKEVKLKEAKRVKGLRVVPEEFYPDPVRVVAIENDTWLSLSTKLCGVTDISNTREAAAFALLSEKGVAKDISRVTAVTKACAFKAKELAYSLEQEVHEASTAQGSRQLEDKEISVMANIPTADKADLKAKILLLRHIGIKENKKIAHENIVKAVKVLSEMADLLVEKSSVFSNVSVGSDTAATREAVVGVI
;
A
#
# COMPACT_ATOMS: atom_id res chain seq x y z
N MET A 1 -14.47 -9.81 33.71
CA MET A 1 -15.36 -10.05 32.55
C MET A 1 -15.28 -8.82 31.67
N GLY A 2 -14.51 -8.88 30.58
CA GLY A 2 -14.32 -7.75 29.67
C GLY A 2 -15.57 -7.53 28.83
N SER A 3 -16.02 -6.28 28.73
CA SER A 3 -17.09 -5.88 27.82
C SER A 3 -16.61 -6.02 26.37
N GLU A 4 -17.04 -7.07 25.68
CA GLU A 4 -16.80 -7.22 24.23
C GLU A 4 -17.73 -6.27 23.46
N PHE A 5 -17.31 -5.02 23.33
CA PHE A 5 -18.00 -4.05 22.47
C PHE A 5 -17.84 -4.43 21.00
N LEU A 6 -18.98 -4.51 20.29
CA LEU A 6 -19.03 -4.60 18.83
C LEU A 6 -18.62 -3.26 18.25
N GLN A 7 -17.62 -3.28 17.37
CA GLN A 7 -17.12 -2.07 16.76
C GLN A 7 -17.81 -1.82 15.42
N SER A 8 -18.51 -0.68 15.34
CA SER A 8 -19.05 -0.15 14.08
C SER A 8 -17.94 0.50 13.24
N ALA A 9 -18.04 0.47 11.91
CA ALA A 9 -17.14 1.21 11.02
C ALA A 9 -17.22 2.72 11.33
N ARG A 10 -16.23 3.24 12.05
CA ARG A 10 -16.10 4.64 12.50
C ARG A 10 -14.63 4.97 12.74
N GLY A 11 -14.28 6.25 12.76
CA GLY A 11 -12.93 6.71 13.09
C GLY A 11 -11.83 6.19 12.16
N GLY A 12 -12.21 5.71 10.96
CA GLY A 12 -11.33 5.09 9.98
C GLY A 12 -11.20 3.57 10.05
N ASP A 13 -11.80 2.88 11.01
CA ASP A 13 -11.89 1.42 10.94
C ASP A 13 -12.85 0.98 9.81
N ASP A 14 -12.49 -0.08 9.09
CA ASP A 14 -13.32 -0.68 8.04
C ASP A 14 -14.37 -1.67 8.63
N GLY A 15 -14.78 -1.39 9.88
CA GLY A 15 -15.72 -2.16 10.68
C GLY A 15 -15.18 -3.51 11.13
N VAL A 16 -15.90 -4.22 11.99
CA VAL A 16 -15.61 -5.63 12.30
C VAL A 16 -16.54 -6.52 11.47
N GLN A 17 -16.01 -7.48 10.71
CA GLN A 17 -16.90 -8.46 10.08
C GLN A 17 -17.62 -9.27 11.17
N VAL A 18 -18.95 -9.19 11.17
CA VAL A 18 -19.79 -9.95 12.11
C VAL A 18 -20.75 -10.83 11.33
N PHE A 19 -20.82 -12.08 11.73
CA PHE A 19 -21.85 -12.99 11.24
C PHE A 19 -22.99 -12.99 12.24
N MET A 20 -24.22 -12.80 11.75
CA MET A 20 -25.42 -13.06 12.54
C MET A 20 -26.03 -14.38 12.10
N LEU A 21 -26.22 -15.32 13.02
CA LEU A 21 -26.90 -16.59 12.74
C LEU A 21 -28.28 -16.54 13.38
N LYS A 22 -29.34 -16.72 12.58
CA LYS A 22 -30.65 -17.14 13.10
C LYS A 22 -30.59 -18.66 13.25
N LYS A 23 -31.31 -19.26 14.19
CA LYS A 23 -31.28 -20.71 14.53
C LYS A 23 -31.52 -21.69 13.34
N VAL A 24 -31.73 -21.18 12.12
CA VAL A 24 -31.99 -21.92 10.88
C VAL A 24 -31.12 -21.45 9.68
N ALA A 25 -30.27 -20.42 9.80
CA ALA A 25 -29.45 -19.92 8.67
C ALA A 25 -28.23 -19.06 9.09
N LYS A 26 -27.15 -19.10 8.28
CA LYS A 26 -25.89 -18.36 8.47
C LYS A 26 -25.81 -17.12 7.56
N TYR A 27 -25.55 -15.94 8.14
CA TYR A 27 -25.43 -14.67 7.40
C TYR A 27 -24.09 -13.97 7.69
N GLN A 28 -23.50 -13.33 6.68
CA GLN A 28 -22.28 -12.53 6.76
C GLN A 28 -22.60 -11.03 6.63
N MET A 29 -22.24 -10.19 7.61
CA MET A 29 -22.21 -8.74 7.45
C MET A 29 -20.79 -8.28 7.15
N LEU A 30 -20.62 -7.57 6.03
CA LEU A 30 -19.34 -7.04 5.58
C LEU A 30 -18.99 -5.69 6.23
N ASP A 31 -19.99 -4.89 6.65
CA ASP A 31 -19.80 -3.59 7.33
C ASP A 31 -20.87 -3.30 8.39
N HIS A 32 -20.46 -2.72 9.53
CA HIS A 32 -21.37 -2.16 10.55
C HIS A 32 -21.44 -0.65 10.44
N LEU A 33 -22.25 -0.12 9.54
CA LEU A 33 -22.73 1.26 9.67
C LEU A 33 -23.72 1.32 10.84
N LYS A 34 -23.74 2.43 11.58
CA LYS A 34 -24.68 2.68 12.70
C LYS A 34 -26.05 2.06 12.41
N ALA A 35 -26.44 1.04 13.18
CA ALA A 35 -27.82 0.57 13.26
C ALA A 35 -28.68 1.60 14.02
N ALA A 36 -28.72 2.82 13.49
CA ALA A 36 -29.68 3.85 13.83
C ALA A 36 -30.46 4.11 12.54
N LEU A 37 -31.58 3.39 12.38
CA LEU A 37 -32.59 3.61 11.34
C LEU A 37 -32.05 3.85 9.93
N VAL A 38 -31.56 2.82 9.24
CA VAL A 38 -31.57 2.81 7.77
C VAL A 38 -32.05 1.45 7.31
N TYR A 39 -33.30 1.43 6.84
CA TYR A 39 -33.86 0.38 6.00
C TYR A 39 -32.81 0.01 4.93
N SER A 40 -32.43 -1.26 4.89
CA SER A 40 -31.40 -1.77 3.99
C SER A 40 -31.75 -1.52 2.52
N LYS A 41 -31.10 -0.55 1.89
CA LYS A 41 -30.73 -0.61 0.48
C LYS A 41 -29.21 -0.76 0.44
N VAL A 42 -28.73 -2.01 0.56
CA VAL A 42 -27.31 -2.30 0.33
C VAL A 42 -27.12 -2.68 -1.13
N TYR A 43 -26.17 -1.97 -1.73
CA TYR A 43 -25.75 -2.04 -3.11
C TYR A 43 -25.25 -3.43 -3.52
N HIS A 44 -25.66 -3.84 -4.71
CA HIS A 44 -24.94 -4.81 -5.55
C HIS A 44 -23.64 -4.15 -6.03
N SER A 45 -22.50 -4.81 -5.86
CA SER A 45 -21.61 -5.14 -7.00
C SER A 45 -20.33 -5.85 -6.54
N TYR A 46 -20.14 -7.04 -7.13
CA TYR A 46 -18.93 -7.87 -7.19
C TYR A 46 -18.46 -8.56 -5.90
N TRP A 47 -18.43 -9.90 -5.92
CA TRP A 47 -17.24 -10.77 -5.80
C TRP A 47 -17.67 -12.26 -5.82
N SER A 48 -17.10 -13.01 -6.78
CA SER A 48 -17.00 -14.48 -6.94
C SER A 48 -18.20 -15.42 -6.66
N SER A 49 -18.81 -15.87 -7.75
CA SER A 49 -19.33 -17.20 -8.17
C SER A 49 -19.80 -18.32 -7.21
N ASN A 50 -19.87 -18.23 -5.88
CA ASN A 50 -20.31 -19.40 -5.08
C ASN A 50 -21.11 -19.11 -3.79
N TRP A 51 -21.73 -17.94 -3.67
CA TRP A 51 -22.58 -17.65 -2.50
C TRP A 51 -23.89 -17.00 -2.95
N GLU A 52 -24.99 -17.76 -2.87
CA GLU A 52 -26.34 -17.17 -2.89
C GLU A 52 -26.51 -16.33 -1.62
N ALA A 53 -26.44 -15.01 -1.75
CA ALA A 53 -26.88 -14.11 -0.70
C ALA A 53 -28.41 -14.22 -0.56
N VAL A 54 -28.88 -15.16 0.28
CA VAL A 54 -30.28 -15.20 0.67
C VAL A 54 -30.52 -14.02 1.62
N CYS A 55 -30.90 -12.87 1.08
CA CYS A 55 -31.35 -11.73 1.90
C CYS A 55 -32.68 -12.08 2.58
N ARG A 56 -32.62 -12.61 3.80
CA ARG A 56 -33.81 -12.65 4.69
C ARG A 56 -33.73 -11.46 5.64
N PHE A 57 -34.84 -10.75 5.76
CA PHE A 57 -34.98 -9.60 6.64
C PHE A 57 -35.02 -10.05 8.11
N PHE A 58 -34.36 -9.29 8.99
CA PHE A 58 -34.52 -9.41 10.44
C PHE A 58 -35.79 -8.69 10.87
N SER A 59 -36.49 -9.25 11.85
CA SER A 59 -37.59 -8.58 12.54
C SER A 59 -37.19 -8.22 13.97
N VAL A 60 -37.78 -7.15 14.52
CA VAL A 60 -37.63 -6.82 15.94
C VAL A 60 -38.11 -8.02 16.76
N GLY A 61 -37.27 -8.48 17.70
CA GLY A 61 -37.52 -9.69 18.50
C GLY A 61 -36.85 -10.96 17.98
N ASP A 62 -36.19 -10.93 16.82
CA ASP A 62 -35.41 -12.08 16.34
C ASP A 62 -34.20 -12.36 17.23
N GLU A 63 -34.04 -13.62 17.63
CA GLU A 63 -32.80 -14.10 18.25
C GLU A 63 -31.69 -14.24 17.20
N VAL A 64 -30.54 -13.64 17.48
CA VAL A 64 -29.36 -13.67 16.61
C VAL A 64 -28.11 -14.04 17.38
N ILE A 65 -27.31 -14.95 16.84
CA ILE A 65 -25.97 -15.28 17.33
C ILE A 65 -24.98 -14.38 16.60
N ARG A 66 -24.18 -13.61 17.34
CA ARG A 66 -23.17 -12.72 16.77
C ARG A 66 -21.81 -13.41 16.82
N ARG A 67 -21.04 -13.37 15.73
CA ARG A 67 -19.65 -13.84 15.70
C ARG A 67 -18.74 -12.79 15.13
N VAL A 68 -17.66 -12.48 15.82
CA VAL A 68 -16.62 -11.55 15.40
C VAL A 68 -15.47 -12.32 14.76
N VAL A 69 -14.94 -11.83 13.64
CA VAL A 69 -13.66 -12.31 13.08
C VAL A 69 -12.51 -11.64 13.83
N PHE A 70 -12.01 -12.30 14.88
CA PHE A 70 -11.02 -11.73 15.79
C PHE A 70 -9.66 -11.48 15.13
N GLU A 71 -9.27 -12.31 14.17
CA GLU A 71 -8.03 -12.15 13.40
C GLU A 71 -8.05 -10.83 12.65
N ARG A 72 -9.16 -10.53 11.98
CA ARG A 72 -9.35 -9.27 11.24
C ARG A 72 -9.34 -8.07 12.20
N ARG A 73 -10.07 -8.17 13.33
CA ARG A 73 -10.09 -7.12 14.36
C ARG A 73 -8.68 -6.84 14.90
N LYS A 74 -7.86 -7.88 15.10
CA LYS A 74 -6.48 -7.72 15.58
C LYS A 74 -5.60 -6.99 14.56
N LEU A 75 -5.71 -7.32 13.27
CA LEU A 75 -4.97 -6.64 12.20
C LEU A 75 -5.38 -5.16 12.10
N ASN A 76 -6.69 -4.87 12.19
CA ASN A 76 -7.17 -3.49 12.20
C ASN A 76 -6.67 -2.72 13.41
N ALA A 77 -6.70 -3.33 14.60
CA ALA A 77 -6.20 -2.70 15.83
C ALA A 77 -4.70 -2.37 15.73
N GLN A 78 -3.90 -3.26 15.13
CA GLN A 78 -2.48 -3.02 14.86
C GLN A 78 -2.28 -1.80 13.95
N ASN A 79 -2.98 -1.77 12.82
CA ASN A 79 -2.94 -0.64 11.89
C ASN A 79 -3.45 0.65 12.54
N HIS A 80 -4.51 0.57 13.35
CA HIS A 80 -5.10 1.72 14.01
C HIS A 80 -4.19 2.34 15.06
N THR A 81 -3.58 1.53 15.93
CA THR A 81 -2.65 2.05 16.92
C THR A 81 -1.43 2.71 16.27
N CYS A 82 -0.94 2.19 15.15
CA CYS A 82 0.12 2.86 14.40
C CYS A 82 -0.30 4.23 13.87
N THR A 83 -1.59 4.56 13.71
CA THR A 83 -2.03 5.94 13.41
C THR A 83 -1.93 6.88 14.61
N HIS A 84 -1.91 6.36 15.84
CA HIS A 84 -1.70 7.14 17.07
C HIS A 84 -0.23 7.24 17.45
N MET A 85 0.62 6.32 16.99
CA MET A 85 2.07 6.49 17.10
C MET A 85 2.47 7.80 16.40
N LYS A 86 3.66 8.34 16.65
CA LYS A 86 4.03 9.64 16.10
C LYS A 86 4.20 9.53 14.57
N VAL A 87 3.11 9.68 13.83
CA VAL A 87 3.09 9.69 12.37
C VAL A 87 2.92 11.11 11.86
N LEU A 88 3.51 11.33 10.70
CA LEU A 88 3.58 12.56 9.92
C LEU A 88 2.35 13.47 10.08
N GLY A 89 2.59 14.75 10.40
CA GLY A 89 1.58 15.81 10.45
C GLY A 89 0.88 15.99 11.80
N ASN A 90 0.45 17.22 12.07
CA ASN A 90 -0.20 17.60 13.34
C ASN A 90 -1.74 17.61 13.26
N HIS A 91 -2.32 17.76 12.06
CA HIS A 91 -3.74 18.03 11.87
C HIS A 91 -4.44 16.91 11.08
N PHE A 92 -4.77 15.81 11.75
CA PHE A 92 -5.46 14.67 11.14
C PHE A 92 -6.86 15.04 10.63
N LYS A 93 -7.16 14.69 9.37
CA LYS A 93 -8.45 14.87 8.70
C LYS A 93 -9.28 13.59 8.65
N GLY A 94 -8.62 12.43 8.68
CA GLY A 94 -9.30 11.14 8.69
C GLY A 94 -8.31 10.00 8.52
N SER A 95 -8.77 8.78 8.76
CA SER A 95 -8.00 7.57 8.50
C SER A 95 -8.87 6.49 7.84
N LEU A 96 -8.23 5.49 7.24
CA LEU A 96 -8.85 4.23 6.84
C LEU A 96 -7.84 3.11 7.13
N VAL A 97 -8.21 2.12 7.95
CA VAL A 97 -7.30 1.10 8.51
C VAL A 97 -7.76 -0.36 8.30
N PRO A 98 -7.96 -0.81 7.05
CA PRO A 98 -8.23 -2.21 6.76
C PRO A 98 -7.06 -3.12 7.17
N PRO A 99 -7.25 -4.45 7.21
CA PRO A 99 -6.21 -5.38 7.63
C PRO A 99 -4.91 -5.27 6.83
N GLU A 100 -5.02 -4.96 5.54
CA GLU A 100 -3.89 -5.02 4.60
C GLU A 100 -3.01 -3.77 4.63
N LYS A 101 -3.56 -2.62 5.05
CA LYS A 101 -2.87 -1.32 5.02
C LYS A 101 -3.56 -0.28 5.90
N LEU A 102 -2.82 0.75 6.30
CA LEU A 102 -3.39 1.98 6.85
C LEU A 102 -3.17 3.15 5.91
N ARG A 103 -4.13 4.07 5.89
CA ARG A 103 -3.96 5.39 5.31
C ARG A 103 -4.55 6.44 6.24
N PHE A 104 -3.96 7.62 6.26
CA PHE A 104 -4.53 8.77 6.93
C PHE A 104 -4.16 10.05 6.20
N ASP A 105 -5.03 11.04 6.35
CA ASP A 105 -4.88 12.35 5.74
C ASP A 105 -4.58 13.34 6.85
N PHE A 106 -3.60 14.22 6.61
CA PHE A 106 -3.28 15.32 7.51
C PHE A 106 -3.19 16.63 6.72
N ALA A 107 -3.53 17.71 7.40
CA ALA A 107 -3.36 19.05 6.86
C ALA A 107 -1.99 19.60 7.27
N ASP A 108 -1.22 20.03 6.27
CA ASP A 108 0.06 20.70 6.44
C ASP A 108 0.22 21.74 5.31
N GLU A 109 0.78 22.89 5.64
CA GLU A 109 0.99 23.97 4.67
C GLU A 109 2.11 23.61 3.67
N LYS A 110 2.96 22.64 4.03
CA LYS A 110 4.08 22.19 3.19
C LYS A 110 4.08 20.67 3.07
N PRO A 111 4.46 20.12 1.91
CA PRO A 111 4.78 18.71 1.79
C PRO A 111 5.84 18.32 2.81
N VAL A 112 5.74 17.13 3.40
CA VAL A 112 6.75 16.70 4.37
C VAL A 112 8.07 16.48 3.64
N LYS A 113 9.15 16.97 4.25
CA LYS A 113 10.49 16.80 3.68
C LYS A 113 10.91 15.34 3.79
N PRO A 114 11.68 14.80 2.84
CA PRO A 114 12.21 13.43 2.92
C PRO A 114 12.89 13.14 4.26
N ASP A 115 13.74 14.05 4.74
CA ASP A 115 14.47 13.90 6.02
C ASP A 115 13.52 13.82 7.23
N GLU A 116 12.44 14.61 7.21
CA GLU A 116 11.43 14.60 8.27
C GLU A 116 10.58 13.32 8.21
N ALA A 117 10.30 12.82 7.01
CA ALA A 117 9.62 11.54 6.83
C ALA A 117 10.47 10.37 7.37
N GLU A 118 11.78 10.42 7.15
CA GLU A 118 12.74 9.44 7.67
C GLU A 118 12.86 9.52 9.20
N GLU A 119 12.99 10.72 9.77
CA GLU A 119 13.04 10.91 11.22
C GLU A 119 11.78 10.38 11.91
N ASN A 120 10.60 10.72 11.39
CA ASN A 120 9.33 10.23 11.95
C ASN A 120 9.19 8.71 11.81
N LEU A 121 9.65 8.13 10.70
CA LEU A 121 9.67 6.69 10.50
C LEU A 121 10.63 6.01 11.49
N ALA A 122 11.79 6.59 11.77
CA ALA A 122 12.73 6.10 12.76
C ALA A 122 12.14 6.13 14.18
N ILE A 123 11.47 7.23 14.55
CA ILE A 123 10.77 7.35 15.83
C ILE A 123 9.68 6.27 15.96
N LEU A 124 8.88 6.05 14.91
CA LEU A 124 7.82 5.06 14.95
C LEU A 124 8.39 3.64 15.13
N ASN A 125 9.41 3.27 14.35
CA ASN A 125 10.06 1.96 14.52
C ASN A 125 10.68 1.83 15.91
N LYS A 126 11.32 2.88 16.43
CA LYS A 126 11.83 2.91 17.80
C LYS A 126 10.72 2.67 18.84
N GLN A 127 9.55 3.29 18.68
CA GLN A 127 8.41 3.04 19.57
C GLN A 127 7.88 1.60 19.49
N ILE A 128 8.05 0.90 18.35
CA ILE A 128 7.75 -0.54 18.25
C ILE A 128 8.81 -1.35 19.00
N GLU A 129 10.08 -1.01 18.83
CA GLU A 129 11.22 -1.66 19.50
C GLU A 129 11.21 -1.47 21.02
N ASP A 130 10.80 -0.29 21.50
CA ASP A 130 10.70 0.05 22.91
C ASP A 130 9.52 -0.66 23.61
N GLU A 131 8.68 -1.41 22.86
CA GLU A 131 7.53 -2.18 23.38
C GLU A 131 6.63 -1.37 24.34
N LEU A 132 6.20 -0.19 23.90
CA LEU A 132 5.41 0.74 24.71
C LEU A 132 3.99 0.22 24.97
N ASP A 133 3.54 0.34 26.22
CA ASP A 133 2.16 0.00 26.58
C ASP A 133 1.15 1.02 26.05
N VAL A 134 -0.04 0.52 25.73
CA VAL A 134 -1.17 1.29 25.21
C VAL A 134 -2.30 1.26 26.23
N PHE A 135 -2.58 2.42 26.80
CA PHE A 135 -3.59 2.60 27.83
C PHE A 135 -4.88 3.14 27.22
N SER A 136 -6.02 2.71 27.75
CA SER A 136 -7.30 3.35 27.41
C SER A 136 -8.26 3.41 28.59
N LYS A 137 -9.02 4.50 28.66
CA LYS A 137 -9.97 4.75 29.74
C LYS A 137 -11.18 5.54 29.26
N GLU A 138 -12.36 5.18 29.75
CA GLU A 138 -13.56 6.01 29.60
C GLU A 138 -13.56 7.13 30.64
N VAL A 139 -13.77 8.36 30.18
CA VAL A 139 -13.80 9.57 30.99
C VAL A 139 -14.89 10.51 30.52
N LYS A 140 -15.26 11.48 31.36
CA LYS A 140 -16.18 12.53 30.94
C LYS A 140 -15.54 13.38 29.85
N LEU A 141 -16.30 13.77 28.83
CA LEU A 141 -15.82 14.60 27.72
C LEU A 141 -15.16 15.90 28.22
N LYS A 142 -15.71 16.51 29.28
CA LYS A 142 -15.15 17.71 29.90
C LYS A 142 -13.77 17.48 30.53
N GLU A 143 -13.53 16.29 31.08
CA GLU A 143 -12.24 15.90 31.66
C GLU A 143 -11.22 15.60 30.57
N ALA A 144 -11.61 14.85 29.53
CA ALA A 144 -10.73 14.58 28.39
C ALA A 144 -10.22 15.87 27.73
N LYS A 145 -11.10 16.86 27.50
CA LYS A 145 -10.71 18.15 26.90
C LYS A 145 -9.66 18.96 27.68
N ARG A 146 -9.36 18.58 28.93
CA ARG A 146 -8.30 19.21 29.75
C ARG A 146 -6.94 18.54 29.59
N VAL A 147 -6.87 17.39 28.93
CA VAL A 147 -5.63 16.67 28.68
C VAL A 147 -4.75 17.48 27.73
N LYS A 148 -3.54 17.80 28.16
CA LYS A 148 -2.56 18.53 27.35
C LYS A 148 -2.08 17.65 26.21
N GLY A 149 -2.10 18.18 24.99
CA GLY A 149 -1.68 17.41 23.80
C GLY A 149 -2.71 16.39 23.30
N LEU A 150 -3.95 16.42 23.83
CA LEU A 150 -5.03 15.59 23.32
C LEU A 150 -5.29 15.88 21.83
N ARG A 151 -5.10 14.85 20.99
CA ARG A 151 -5.47 14.90 19.58
C ARG A 151 -6.94 14.51 19.41
N VAL A 152 -7.65 15.30 18.62
CA VAL A 152 -9.05 15.09 18.25
C VAL A 152 -9.22 15.36 16.77
N VAL A 153 -10.17 14.68 16.12
CA VAL A 153 -10.57 15.00 14.76
C VAL A 153 -11.63 16.11 14.85
N PRO A 154 -11.37 17.34 14.36
CA PRO A 154 -12.24 18.49 14.60
C PRO A 154 -13.68 18.31 14.12
N GLU A 155 -13.87 17.55 13.05
CA GLU A 155 -15.16 17.31 12.39
C GLU A 155 -15.92 16.11 12.97
N GLU A 156 -15.37 15.42 13.97
CA GLU A 156 -15.97 14.23 14.57
C GLU A 156 -16.79 14.55 15.83
N PHE A 157 -17.97 13.93 15.95
CA PHE A 157 -18.81 14.02 17.13
C PHE A 157 -18.39 12.98 18.18
N TYR A 158 -18.04 13.45 19.38
CA TYR A 158 -17.66 12.62 20.52
C TYR A 158 -18.78 12.60 21.58
N PRO A 159 -19.44 11.45 21.83
CA PRO A 159 -20.47 11.32 22.88
C PRO A 159 -19.82 11.34 24.28
N ASP A 160 -20.61 11.67 25.32
CA ASP A 160 -20.17 11.58 26.73
C ASP A 160 -20.75 10.28 27.34
N PRO A 161 -19.93 9.37 27.92
CA PRO A 161 -18.48 9.43 28.08
C PRO A 161 -17.68 9.16 26.80
N VAL A 162 -16.44 9.64 26.78
CA VAL A 162 -15.46 9.38 25.71
C VAL A 162 -14.39 8.40 26.16
N ARG A 163 -13.85 7.64 25.21
CA ARG A 163 -12.64 6.82 25.42
C ARG A 163 -11.40 7.61 25.01
N VAL A 164 -10.48 7.78 25.96
CA VAL A 164 -9.13 8.31 25.76
C VAL A 164 -8.17 7.15 25.61
N VAL A 165 -7.27 7.24 24.62
CA VAL A 165 -6.17 6.30 24.39
C VAL A 165 -4.85 7.06 24.50
N ALA A 166 -3.88 6.47 25.18
CA ALA A 166 -2.53 7.01 25.32
C ALA A 166 -1.50 5.90 25.12
N ILE A 167 -0.38 6.25 24.50
CA ILE A 167 0.79 5.37 24.36
C ILE A 167 1.85 5.82 25.37
N GLU A 168 2.59 4.86 25.92
CA GLU A 168 3.73 5.01 26.85
C GLU A 168 3.36 5.28 28.31
N ASN A 169 2.38 6.15 28.57
CA ASN A 169 2.06 6.55 29.94
C ASN A 169 0.55 6.70 30.17
N ASP A 170 0.07 6.16 31.29
CA ASP A 170 -1.33 6.19 31.74
C ASP A 170 -1.77 7.56 32.29
N THR A 171 -0.83 8.49 32.46
CA THR A 171 -1.08 9.88 32.90
C THR A 171 -1.50 10.84 31.78
N TRP A 172 -1.55 10.37 30.52
CA TRP A 172 -2.06 11.13 29.35
C TRP A 172 -1.26 12.40 29.02
N LEU A 173 0.01 12.45 29.42
CA LEU A 173 0.89 13.59 29.16
C LEU A 173 1.64 13.50 27.82
N SER A 174 1.49 12.39 27.09
CA SER A 174 2.20 12.17 25.82
C SER A 174 1.45 12.81 24.64
N LEU A 175 2.22 13.27 23.64
CA LEU A 175 1.72 13.76 22.35
C LEU A 175 0.94 12.69 21.56
N SER A 176 0.96 11.45 22.04
CA SER A 176 0.25 10.31 21.46
C SER A 176 -1.15 10.09 22.03
N THR A 177 -1.64 11.00 22.91
CA THR A 177 -2.97 10.87 23.51
C THR A 177 -4.08 11.31 22.56
N LYS A 178 -5.13 10.50 22.37
CA LYS A 178 -6.23 10.77 21.43
C LYS A 178 -7.60 10.34 21.98
N LEU A 179 -8.67 11.01 21.55
CA LEU A 179 -10.02 10.45 21.62
C LEU A 179 -10.22 9.38 20.55
N CYS A 180 -10.49 8.14 20.98
CA CYS A 180 -10.60 7.00 20.08
C CYS A 180 -11.62 5.97 20.58
N GLY A 181 -12.68 5.76 19.79
CA GLY A 181 -13.69 4.72 20.05
C GLY A 181 -13.44 3.39 19.32
N VAL A 182 -12.28 3.24 18.67
CA VAL A 182 -11.88 2.08 17.88
C VAL A 182 -10.99 1.16 18.74
N THR A 183 -10.92 -0.13 18.40
CA THR A 183 -10.02 -1.09 19.07
C THR A 183 -8.55 -0.76 18.79
N ASP A 184 -7.72 -0.84 19.82
CA ASP A 184 -6.27 -0.66 19.78
C ASP A 184 -5.57 -1.93 20.28
N ILE A 185 -4.29 -2.09 19.92
CA ILE A 185 -3.43 -3.11 20.56
C ILE A 185 -3.10 -2.69 22.00
N SER A 186 -2.63 -3.66 22.79
CA SER A 186 -2.25 -3.41 24.19
C SER A 186 -0.81 -2.93 24.34
N ASN A 187 0.04 -3.24 23.37
CA ASN A 187 1.45 -2.90 23.36
C ASN A 187 1.96 -2.73 21.91
N THR A 188 2.83 -1.75 21.67
CA THR A 188 3.33 -1.41 20.31
C THR A 188 4.08 -2.55 19.64
N ARG A 189 4.67 -3.48 20.40
CA ARG A 189 5.33 -4.68 19.83
C ARG A 189 4.40 -5.53 18.97
N GLU A 190 3.09 -5.46 19.21
CA GLU A 190 2.11 -6.21 18.41
C GLU A 190 2.05 -5.73 16.95
N ALA A 191 2.49 -4.50 16.65
CA ALA A 191 2.64 -4.01 15.28
C ALA A 191 3.78 -4.73 14.54
N ALA A 192 4.80 -5.20 15.26
CA ALA A 192 5.99 -5.96 14.83
C ALA A 192 6.91 -5.29 13.79
N ALA A 193 6.35 -4.59 12.82
CA ALA A 193 7.07 -3.83 11.81
C ALA A 193 6.14 -2.76 11.22
N PHE A 194 6.74 -1.68 10.72
CA PHE A 194 6.05 -0.63 9.98
C PHE A 194 6.82 -0.29 8.71
N ALA A 195 6.11 -0.02 7.62
CA ALA A 195 6.70 0.49 6.38
C ALA A 195 5.80 1.57 5.76
N LEU A 196 6.38 2.75 5.55
CA LEU A 196 5.74 3.85 4.82
C LEU A 196 5.80 3.54 3.33
N LEU A 197 4.66 3.42 2.64
CA LEU A 197 4.61 3.13 1.21
C LEU A 197 4.55 4.41 0.37
N SER A 198 3.82 5.43 0.82
CA SER A 198 3.76 6.69 0.08
C SER A 198 3.22 7.82 0.91
N GLU A 199 3.67 9.02 0.58
CA GLU A 199 3.04 10.29 0.93
C GLU A 199 2.73 11.04 -0.36
N LYS A 200 1.48 11.52 -0.51
CA LYS A 200 1.05 12.26 -1.71
C LYS A 200 0.05 13.35 -1.33
N GLY A 201 0.14 14.51 -1.95
CA GLY A 201 -0.89 15.55 -1.87
C GLY A 201 -2.20 15.07 -2.50
N VAL A 202 -3.32 15.21 -1.79
CA VAL A 202 -4.67 14.82 -2.26
C VAL A 202 -5.58 16.02 -2.47
N ALA A 203 -5.30 17.14 -1.82
CA ALA A 203 -5.95 18.43 -2.02
C ALA A 203 -4.99 19.55 -1.61
N LYS A 204 -5.41 20.80 -1.77
CA LYS A 204 -4.64 21.96 -1.27
C LYS A 204 -4.41 21.80 0.23
N ASP A 205 -3.15 21.85 0.64
CA ASP A 205 -2.70 21.74 2.04
C ASP A 205 -3.12 20.43 2.74
N ILE A 206 -3.40 19.36 1.97
CA ILE A 206 -3.75 18.03 2.50
C ILE A 206 -2.89 16.96 1.85
N SER A 207 -2.15 16.23 2.69
CA SER A 207 -1.33 15.08 2.31
C SER A 207 -1.93 13.79 2.85
N ARG A 208 -1.82 12.72 2.06
CA ARG A 208 -2.21 11.36 2.43
C ARG A 208 -0.97 10.51 2.59
N VAL A 209 -0.88 9.86 3.74
CA VAL A 209 0.08 8.78 4.00
C VAL A 209 -0.60 7.44 3.77
N THR A 210 0.14 6.51 3.17
CA THR A 210 -0.21 5.10 3.09
C THR A 210 0.95 4.28 3.63
N ALA A 211 0.66 3.37 4.54
CA ALA A 211 1.64 2.52 5.19
C ALA A 211 1.07 1.13 5.47
N VAL A 212 1.93 0.21 5.84
CA VAL A 212 1.59 -1.17 6.21
C VAL A 212 2.29 -1.55 7.50
N THR A 213 1.71 -2.50 8.23
CA THR A 213 2.29 -3.05 9.46
C THR A 213 2.54 -4.56 9.35
N LYS A 214 3.27 -5.12 10.32
CA LYS A 214 3.45 -6.56 10.54
C LYS A 214 3.83 -7.32 9.26
N ALA A 215 3.05 -8.33 8.87
CA ALA A 215 3.34 -9.19 7.74
C ALA A 215 3.36 -8.41 6.41
N CYS A 216 2.50 -7.41 6.25
CA CYS A 216 2.51 -6.56 5.06
C CYS A 216 3.75 -5.67 5.01
N ALA A 217 4.22 -5.19 6.17
CA ALA A 217 5.46 -4.42 6.25
C ALA A 217 6.70 -5.27 5.95
N PHE A 218 6.77 -6.50 6.49
CA PHE A 218 7.85 -7.43 6.14
C PHE A 218 7.86 -7.74 4.65
N LYS A 219 6.69 -8.05 4.06
CA LYS A 219 6.57 -8.26 2.60
C LYS A 219 7.01 -7.06 1.78
N ALA A 220 6.70 -5.84 2.22
CA ALA A 220 7.15 -4.62 1.53
C ALA A 220 8.68 -4.49 1.56
N LYS A 221 9.31 -4.77 2.71
CA LYS A 221 10.77 -4.73 2.88
C LYS A 221 11.47 -5.85 2.08
N GLU A 222 10.94 -7.06 2.10
CA GLU A 222 11.43 -8.19 1.29
C GLU A 222 11.35 -7.90 -0.20
N LEU A 223 10.25 -7.27 -0.64
CA LEU A 223 10.06 -6.85 -2.02
C LEU A 223 11.08 -5.79 -2.45
N ALA A 224 11.40 -4.83 -1.58
CA ALA A 224 12.46 -3.86 -1.82
C ALA A 224 13.83 -4.53 -1.98
N TYR A 225 14.15 -5.47 -1.09
CA TYR A 225 15.39 -6.23 -1.14
C TYR A 225 15.52 -7.09 -2.41
N SER A 226 14.45 -7.81 -2.79
CA SER A 226 14.42 -8.60 -4.03
C SER A 226 14.63 -7.70 -5.26
N LEU A 227 13.97 -6.55 -5.30
CA LEU A 227 14.13 -5.61 -6.40
C LEU A 227 15.55 -5.04 -6.45
N GLU A 228 16.17 -4.77 -5.30
CA GLU A 228 17.56 -4.34 -5.25
C GLU A 228 18.53 -5.40 -5.80
N GLN A 229 18.31 -6.68 -5.47
CA GLN A 229 19.08 -7.79 -6.04
C GLN A 229 18.90 -7.88 -7.56
N GLU A 230 17.67 -7.81 -8.06
CA GLU A 230 17.40 -7.83 -9.50
C GLU A 230 18.07 -6.66 -10.23
N VAL A 231 18.03 -5.46 -9.64
CA VAL A 231 18.72 -4.26 -10.16
C VAL A 231 20.23 -4.46 -10.14
N HIS A 232 20.79 -5.07 -9.09
CA HIS A 232 22.21 -5.35 -8.99
C HIS A 232 22.67 -6.38 -10.04
N GLU A 233 21.95 -7.49 -10.19
CA GLU A 233 22.20 -8.50 -11.21
C GLU A 233 22.12 -7.91 -12.63
N ALA A 234 21.09 -7.10 -12.91
CA ALA A 234 20.96 -6.41 -14.20
C ALA A 234 22.09 -5.40 -14.46
N SER A 235 22.68 -4.82 -13.42
CA SER A 235 23.82 -3.91 -13.56
C SER A 235 25.15 -4.62 -13.82
N THR A 236 25.29 -5.87 -13.37
CA THR A 236 26.53 -6.66 -13.50
C THR A 236 26.53 -7.54 -14.74
N ALA A 237 25.37 -8.03 -15.16
CA ALA A 237 25.19 -8.66 -16.46
C ALA A 237 25.44 -7.60 -17.55
N GLN A 238 26.59 -7.68 -18.24
CA GLN A 238 26.98 -6.82 -19.37
C GLN A 238 26.07 -7.03 -20.60
N GLY A 239 24.76 -6.84 -20.46
CA GLY A 239 23.82 -7.08 -21.55
C GLY A 239 22.38 -7.23 -21.07
N SER A 240 21.56 -6.27 -21.48
CA SER A 240 20.23 -6.50 -22.04
C SER A 240 19.09 -7.08 -21.18
N ARG A 241 19.21 -7.26 -19.86
CA ARG A 241 17.98 -7.38 -19.05
C ARG A 241 17.36 -6.00 -18.90
N GLN A 242 16.51 -5.64 -19.86
CA GLN A 242 15.63 -4.49 -19.71
C GLN A 242 14.65 -4.80 -18.58
N LEU A 243 14.72 -4.00 -17.52
CA LEU A 243 13.71 -4.05 -16.47
C LEU A 243 12.37 -3.60 -17.08
N GLU A 244 11.40 -4.51 -17.09
CA GLU A 244 10.07 -4.32 -17.65
C GLU A 244 9.25 -3.31 -16.82
N ASP A 245 8.02 -3.04 -17.27
CA ASP A 245 7.09 -2.19 -16.51
C ASP A 245 6.57 -2.86 -15.23
N LYS A 246 6.80 -4.17 -15.08
CA LYS A 246 6.46 -4.92 -13.86
C LYS A 246 7.30 -4.43 -12.67
N GLU A 247 8.59 -4.22 -12.86
CA GLU A 247 9.50 -3.70 -11.83
C GLU A 247 9.11 -2.28 -11.41
N ILE A 248 8.58 -1.46 -12.32
CA ILE A 248 8.01 -0.15 -11.96
C ILE A 248 6.71 -0.28 -11.18
N SER A 249 5.85 -1.25 -11.52
CA SER A 249 4.61 -1.50 -10.77
C SER A 249 4.89 -1.90 -9.32
N VAL A 250 5.94 -2.69 -9.10
CA VAL A 250 6.43 -3.12 -7.77
C VAL A 250 6.79 -1.92 -6.89
N MET A 251 7.31 -0.83 -7.46
CA MET A 251 7.67 0.40 -6.73
C MET A 251 6.51 0.99 -5.93
N ALA A 252 5.25 0.69 -6.23
CA ALA A 252 4.12 1.16 -5.45
C ALA A 252 4.08 0.54 -4.03
N ASN A 253 4.57 -0.69 -3.88
CA ASN A 253 4.41 -1.52 -2.69
C ASN A 253 5.68 -1.69 -1.84
N ILE A 254 6.79 -1.07 -2.23
CA ILE A 254 8.02 -1.01 -1.42
C ILE A 254 8.02 0.21 -0.49
N PRO A 255 8.86 0.25 0.56
CA PRO A 255 8.99 1.40 1.43
C PRO A 255 9.52 2.63 0.69
N THR A 256 9.08 3.82 1.08
CA THR A 256 9.46 5.10 0.44
C THR A 256 10.96 5.36 0.47
N ALA A 257 11.65 4.93 1.52
CA ALA A 257 13.10 5.09 1.67
C ALA A 257 13.88 4.43 0.51
N ASP A 258 13.44 3.26 0.06
CA ASP A 258 14.09 2.51 -1.02
C ASP A 258 13.72 3.03 -2.41
N LYS A 259 12.61 3.77 -2.55
CA LYS A 259 12.06 4.14 -3.86
C LYS A 259 12.97 5.06 -4.67
N ALA A 260 13.57 6.06 -4.04
CA ALA A 260 14.30 7.10 -4.76
C ALA A 260 15.53 6.51 -5.46
N ASP A 261 16.33 5.75 -4.70
CA ASP A 261 17.56 5.12 -5.18
C ASP A 261 17.26 4.01 -6.20
N LEU A 262 16.33 3.10 -5.90
CA LEU A 262 15.96 2.03 -6.84
C LEU A 262 15.40 2.60 -8.14
N LYS A 263 14.57 3.65 -8.07
CA LYS A 263 14.06 4.32 -9.27
C LYS A 263 15.18 4.90 -10.12
N ALA A 264 16.17 5.55 -9.50
CA ALA A 264 17.31 6.12 -10.21
C ALA A 264 18.13 5.03 -10.91
N LYS A 265 18.44 3.93 -10.20
CA LYS A 265 19.15 2.77 -10.75
C LYS A 265 18.39 2.13 -11.92
N ILE A 266 17.07 1.90 -11.77
CA ILE A 266 16.21 1.34 -12.82
C ILE A 266 16.20 2.22 -14.07
N LEU A 267 16.05 3.54 -13.90
CA LEU A 267 16.05 4.49 -15.03
C LEU A 267 17.39 4.51 -15.76
N LEU A 268 18.49 4.44 -15.03
CA LEU A 268 19.84 4.38 -15.59
C LEU A 268 20.05 3.09 -16.39
N LEU A 269 19.65 1.93 -15.85
CA LEU A 269 19.72 0.65 -16.54
C LEU A 269 18.88 0.62 -17.81
N ARG A 270 17.66 1.19 -17.77
CA ARG A 270 16.82 1.34 -18.97
C ARG A 270 17.51 2.18 -20.04
N HIS A 271 18.13 3.29 -19.66
CA HIS A 271 18.85 4.15 -20.60
C HIS A 271 20.07 3.45 -21.23
N ILE A 272 20.81 2.66 -20.44
CA ILE A 272 21.91 1.81 -20.94
C ILE A 272 21.37 0.76 -21.92
N GLY A 273 20.31 0.03 -21.53
CA GLY A 273 19.69 -0.99 -22.38
C GLY A 273 19.17 -0.44 -23.71
N ILE A 274 18.59 0.77 -23.72
CA ILE A 274 18.16 1.43 -24.96
C ILE A 274 19.36 1.77 -25.85
N LYS A 275 20.45 2.28 -25.27
CA LYS A 275 21.67 2.59 -26.03
C LYS A 275 22.31 1.35 -26.64
N GLU A 276 22.40 0.28 -25.87
CA GLU A 276 22.97 -0.98 -26.34
C GLU A 276 22.10 -1.60 -27.45
N ASN A 277 20.78 -1.59 -27.29
CA ASN A 277 19.88 -2.07 -28.34
C ASN A 277 19.98 -1.26 -29.63
N LYS A 278 20.16 0.07 -29.55
CA LYS A 278 20.40 0.89 -30.75
C LYS A 278 21.72 0.54 -31.43
N LYS A 279 22.75 0.24 -30.65
CA LYS A 279 24.06 -0.19 -31.18
C LYS A 279 23.95 -1.56 -31.86
N ILE A 280 23.31 -2.53 -31.22
CA ILE A 280 23.03 -3.85 -31.79
C ILE A 280 22.21 -3.74 -33.08
N ALA A 281 21.15 -2.91 -33.08
CA ALA A 281 20.34 -2.68 -34.28
C ALA A 281 21.16 -2.09 -35.43
N HIS A 282 22.04 -1.12 -35.13
CA HIS A 282 22.94 -0.55 -36.13
C HIS A 282 23.94 -1.59 -36.67
N GLU A 283 24.56 -2.39 -35.79
CA GLU A 283 25.46 -3.48 -36.18
C GLU A 283 24.73 -4.54 -37.04
N ASN A 284 23.48 -4.86 -36.71
CA ASN A 284 22.63 -5.74 -37.50
C ASN A 284 22.37 -5.18 -38.90
N ILE A 285 22.03 -3.88 -39.02
CA ILE A 285 21.83 -3.22 -40.31
C ILE A 285 23.11 -3.28 -41.14
N VAL A 286 24.26 -2.90 -40.57
CA VAL A 286 25.56 -2.94 -41.27
C VAL A 286 25.90 -4.35 -41.74
N LYS A 287 25.67 -5.36 -40.89
CA LYS A 287 25.88 -6.77 -41.25
C LYS A 287 24.95 -7.22 -42.38
N ALA A 288 23.68 -6.82 -42.34
CA ALA A 288 22.71 -7.14 -43.38
C ALA A 288 23.05 -6.48 -44.73
N VAL A 289 23.41 -5.19 -44.72
CA VAL A 289 23.83 -4.45 -45.91
C VAL A 289 25.06 -5.09 -46.54
N LYS A 290 26.06 -5.46 -45.73
CA LYS A 290 27.29 -6.08 -46.22
C LYS A 290 27.00 -7.40 -46.97
N VAL A 291 26.20 -8.28 -46.37
CA VAL A 291 25.84 -9.58 -47.00
C VAL A 291 25.09 -9.36 -48.31
N LEU A 292 24.16 -8.40 -48.35
CA LEU A 292 23.39 -8.10 -49.56
C LEU A 292 24.24 -7.44 -50.66
N SER A 293 25.19 -6.56 -50.31
CA SER A 293 26.12 -5.96 -51.28
C SER A 293 27.01 -7.02 -51.92
N GLU A 294 27.59 -7.93 -51.14
CA GLU A 294 28.40 -9.05 -51.65
C GLU A 294 27.57 -9.97 -52.58
N MET A 295 26.26 -10.09 -52.35
CA MET A 295 25.35 -10.83 -53.22
C MET A 295 25.04 -10.10 -54.53
N ALA A 296 24.84 -8.78 -54.48
CA ALA A 296 24.56 -7.96 -55.65
C ALA A 296 25.71 -8.06 -56.68
N ASP A 297 26.95 -8.06 -56.20
CA ASP A 297 28.12 -8.25 -57.06
C ASP A 297 28.12 -9.62 -57.77
N LEU A 298 27.62 -10.68 -57.11
CA LEU A 298 27.52 -12.03 -57.69
C LEU A 298 26.37 -12.20 -58.70
N LEU A 299 25.34 -11.35 -58.64
CA LEU A 299 24.22 -11.34 -59.58
C LEU A 299 24.61 -10.82 -60.98
N VAL A 300 25.75 -10.14 -61.10
CA VAL A 300 26.31 -9.75 -62.41
C VAL A 300 26.63 -10.98 -63.27
N GLU A 301 26.92 -12.13 -62.64
CA GLU A 301 27.28 -13.38 -63.33
C GLU A 301 26.17 -14.46 -63.32
N LYS A 302 25.12 -14.31 -62.50
CA LYS A 302 24.07 -15.33 -62.29
C LYS A 302 22.65 -14.76 -62.39
N SER A 303 21.70 -15.55 -62.89
CA SER A 303 20.29 -15.14 -63.02
C SER A 303 19.54 -15.02 -61.69
N SER A 304 20.02 -15.65 -60.61
CA SER A 304 19.46 -15.51 -59.26
C SER A 304 20.47 -15.98 -58.20
N VAL A 305 20.39 -15.39 -56.99
CA VAL A 305 21.24 -15.73 -55.85
C VAL A 305 20.40 -15.72 -54.56
N PHE A 306 20.68 -16.65 -53.63
CA PHE A 306 20.03 -16.75 -52.32
C PHE A 306 21.09 -16.70 -51.20
N SER A 307 20.86 -15.92 -50.14
CA SER A 307 21.62 -16.02 -48.89
C SER A 307 20.73 -15.93 -47.66
N ASN A 308 21.34 -16.31 -46.53
CA ASN A 308 20.77 -16.13 -45.22
C ASN A 308 21.50 -14.98 -44.50
N VAL A 309 20.75 -13.98 -44.02
CA VAL A 309 21.28 -12.87 -43.25
C VAL A 309 21.04 -13.15 -41.76
N SER A 310 22.11 -13.45 -41.03
CA SER A 310 22.02 -13.78 -39.60
C SER A 310 21.94 -12.51 -38.73
N VAL A 311 20.75 -11.90 -38.69
CA VAL A 311 20.39 -10.76 -37.79
C VAL A 311 19.30 -11.11 -36.77
N GLY A 312 18.97 -12.39 -36.62
CA GLY A 312 18.00 -12.86 -35.63
C GLY A 312 16.57 -12.40 -35.95
N SER A 313 15.86 -11.87 -34.95
CA SER A 313 14.48 -11.36 -35.09
C SER A 313 14.40 -9.88 -35.51
N ASP A 314 15.52 -9.25 -35.85
CA ASP A 314 15.59 -7.85 -36.26
C ASP A 314 15.15 -7.68 -37.72
N THR A 315 13.85 -7.75 -37.96
CA THR A 315 13.27 -7.60 -39.31
C THR A 315 13.46 -6.21 -39.91
N ALA A 316 13.72 -5.19 -39.07
CA ALA A 316 14.00 -3.84 -39.52
C ALA A 316 15.37 -3.79 -40.22
N ALA A 317 16.38 -4.45 -39.67
CA ALA A 317 17.71 -4.57 -40.29
C ALA A 317 17.64 -5.17 -41.71
N THR A 318 16.88 -6.24 -41.91
CA THR A 318 16.70 -6.82 -43.25
C THR A 318 15.99 -5.87 -44.22
N ARG A 319 14.97 -5.12 -43.75
CA ARG A 319 14.22 -4.19 -44.60
C ARG A 319 15.08 -3.01 -45.03
N GLU A 320 15.80 -2.40 -44.09
CA GLU A 320 16.68 -1.26 -44.39
C GLU A 320 17.83 -1.67 -45.31
N ALA A 321 18.38 -2.87 -45.12
CA ALA A 321 19.46 -3.35 -45.95
C ALA A 321 19.05 -3.59 -47.41
N VAL A 322 17.83 -4.07 -47.66
CA VAL A 322 17.30 -4.19 -49.04
C VAL A 322 17.17 -2.82 -49.71
N VAL A 323 16.71 -1.80 -48.98
CA VAL A 323 16.60 -0.43 -49.51
C VAL A 323 17.97 0.19 -49.79
N GLY A 324 18.98 -0.13 -48.98
CA GLY A 324 20.33 0.42 -49.14
C GLY A 324 21.16 -0.19 -50.27
N VAL A 325 20.72 -1.31 -50.86
CA VAL A 325 21.45 -2.05 -51.90
C VAL A 325 20.79 -1.94 -53.28
N ILE A 326 19.49 -1.62 -53.35
CA ILE A 326 18.76 -1.28 -54.59
C ILE A 326 19.06 0.17 -54.98
#